data_AF-A0A936N4C7-F1
#
_entry.id   AF-A0A936N4C7-F1
#
_cell.length_a   1.000
_cell.length_b   1.000
_cell.length_c   1.000
_cell.angle_alpha   90.00
_cell.angle_beta   90.00
_cell.angle_gamma   90.00
#
_symmetry.space_group_name_H-M   'P 1'
#
loop_
_entity.id
_entity.type
_entity.pdbx_description
1 polymer ?
#
loop_
_entity_poly.entity_id
_entity_poly.type
_entity_poly.pdbx_seq_one_letter_code
_entity_poly.pdbx_strand_id
1 'polypeptide(L)'
;MNKGRNAGKPCPDCYTNSFVFLADTDDERWHFYYLCQALWQGKYFHSLLIGSVIEFIRIDEFTMALHHANITISQNKADYGELIGYFKQLDEHQANLNKQIKLIHQVRQSMVYKMLHK
;
A
#
# COMPACT_ATOMS: atom_id res chain seq x y z
N MET A 1 7.09 -10.59 10.51
CA MET A 1 6.78 -10.82 9.07
C MET A 1 5.28 -11.12 8.95
N ASN A 2 4.53 -10.39 8.14
CA ASN A 2 3.04 -10.43 8.10
C ASN A 2 2.45 -11.68 7.41
N LYS A 3 3.13 -12.84 7.44
CA LYS A 3 2.70 -14.09 6.78
C LYS A 3 2.22 -13.95 5.32
N GLY A 4 2.74 -12.98 4.57
CA GLY A 4 2.36 -12.77 3.17
C GLY A 4 1.18 -11.82 2.92
N ARG A 5 0.49 -11.31 3.96
CA ARG A 5 -0.70 -10.44 3.81
C ARG A 5 -0.44 -9.07 3.18
N ASN A 6 0.82 -8.74 2.92
CA ASN A 6 1.22 -7.51 2.21
C ASN A 6 1.50 -7.77 0.72
N ALA A 7 1.30 -8.99 0.21
CA ALA A 7 1.53 -9.27 -1.21
C ALA A 7 0.63 -8.39 -2.09
N GLY A 8 1.20 -7.86 -3.18
CA GLY A 8 0.57 -6.88 -4.04
C GLY A 8 0.64 -5.43 -3.54
N LYS A 9 1.17 -5.17 -2.33
CA LYS A 9 1.41 -3.80 -1.86
C LYS A 9 2.62 -3.20 -2.60
N PRO A 10 2.49 -2.04 -3.25
CA PRO A 10 3.62 -1.40 -3.89
C PRO A 10 4.57 -0.78 -2.85
N CYS A 11 5.83 -0.60 -3.25
CA CYS A 11 6.86 0.07 -2.46
C CYS A 11 7.83 0.76 -3.43
N PRO A 12 8.31 1.98 -3.11
CA PRO A 12 9.35 2.63 -3.91
C PRO A 12 10.71 1.93 -3.80
N ASP A 13 10.96 1.24 -2.68
CA ASP A 13 12.19 0.49 -2.42
C ASP A 13 12.04 -0.98 -2.81
N CYS A 14 13.11 -1.58 -3.32
CA CYS A 14 13.17 -3.01 -3.62
C CYS A 14 13.34 -3.84 -2.33
N TYR A 15 12.70 -5.01 -2.26
CA TYR A 15 12.87 -5.95 -1.14
C TYR A 15 12.86 -7.40 -1.63
N THR A 16 13.39 -8.31 -0.82
CA THR A 16 13.46 -9.73 -1.17
C THR A 16 12.05 -10.32 -1.37
N ASN A 17 11.90 -11.19 -2.36
CA ASN A 17 10.62 -11.81 -2.74
C ASN A 17 9.55 -10.82 -3.23
N SER A 18 9.97 -9.73 -3.89
CA SER A 18 9.08 -8.82 -4.60
C SER A 18 9.23 -8.95 -6.12
N PHE A 19 8.21 -8.53 -6.84
CA PHE A 19 8.35 -8.23 -8.27
C PHE A 19 8.94 -6.83 -8.44
N VAL A 20 9.64 -6.61 -9.54
CA VAL A 20 10.17 -5.30 -9.93
C VAL A 20 9.41 -4.83 -11.16
N PHE A 21 8.82 -3.65 -11.08
CA PHE A 21 8.20 -2.98 -12.21
C PHE A 21 9.20 -1.98 -12.78
N LEU A 22 9.54 -2.14 -14.06
CA LEU A 22 10.40 -1.22 -14.80
C LEU A 22 9.50 -0.30 -15.61
N ALA A 23 9.60 1.01 -15.38
CA ALA A 23 8.84 2.03 -16.08
C ALA A 23 9.78 2.84 -16.98
N ASP A 24 9.30 3.28 -18.13
CA ASP A 24 10.06 4.13 -19.05
C ASP A 24 10.06 5.60 -18.60
N THR A 25 9.06 6.00 -17.83
CA THR A 25 8.90 7.37 -17.31
C THR A 25 8.50 7.39 -15.85
N ASP A 26 8.78 8.50 -15.15
CA ASP A 26 8.32 8.70 -13.77
C ASP A 26 6.79 8.76 -13.67
N ASP A 27 6.11 9.30 -14.68
CA ASP A 27 4.64 9.34 -14.71
C ASP A 27 4.05 7.93 -14.78
N GLU A 28 4.61 7.05 -15.62
CA GLU A 28 4.20 5.65 -15.70
C GLU A 28 4.50 4.92 -14.37
N ARG A 29 5.68 5.15 -13.78
CA ARG A 29 6.05 4.59 -12.49
C ARG A 29 5.03 4.95 -11.43
N TRP A 30 4.69 6.23 -11.29
CA TRP A 30 3.75 6.70 -10.27
C TRP A 30 2.32 6.24 -10.57
N HIS A 31 1.91 6.22 -11.84
CA HIS A 31 0.62 5.69 -12.25
C HIS A 31 0.42 4.25 -11.78
N PHE A 32 1.34 3.34 -12.10
CA PHE A 32 1.23 1.95 -11.68
C PHE A 32 1.46 1.75 -10.18
N TYR A 33 2.27 2.59 -9.54
CA TYR A 33 2.41 2.61 -8.09
C TYR A 33 1.07 2.89 -7.42
N TYR A 34 0.38 3.98 -7.77
CA TYR A 34 -0.90 4.34 -7.18
C TYR A 34 -2.00 3.36 -7.56
N LEU A 35 -1.98 2.81 -8.77
CA LEU A 35 -2.90 1.75 -9.18
C LEU A 35 -2.77 0.51 -8.27
N CYS A 36 -1.56 0.01 -8.09
CA CYS A 36 -1.30 -1.13 -7.20
C CYS A 36 -1.71 -0.81 -5.76
N GLN A 37 -1.44 0.42 -5.30
CA GLN A 37 -1.78 0.87 -3.96
C GLN A 37 -3.30 0.83 -3.74
N ALA A 38 -4.06 1.38 -4.68
CA ALA A 38 -5.52 1.40 -4.64
C ALA A 38 -6.10 -0.03 -4.66
N LEU A 39 -5.62 -0.89 -5.55
CA LEU A 39 -6.05 -2.29 -5.63
C LEU A 39 -5.74 -3.06 -4.35
N TRP A 40 -4.56 -2.84 -3.75
CA TRP A 40 -4.17 -3.48 -2.50
C TRP A 40 -4.99 -3.00 -1.31
N GLN A 41 -5.21 -1.69 -1.18
CA GLN A 41 -6.05 -1.09 -0.14
C GLN A 41 -7.51 -1.57 -0.27
N GLY A 42 -8.03 -1.63 -1.49
CA GLY A 42 -9.35 -2.15 -1.83
C GLY A 42 -9.47 -3.68 -1.74
N LYS A 43 -8.45 -4.38 -1.24
CA LYS A 43 -8.44 -5.84 -1.05
C LYS A 43 -8.60 -6.67 -2.32
N TYR A 44 -8.46 -6.06 -3.50
CA TYR A 44 -8.60 -6.74 -4.79
C TYR A 44 -7.65 -7.94 -4.91
N PHE A 45 -6.39 -7.76 -4.50
CA PHE A 45 -5.39 -8.82 -4.54
C PHE A 45 -5.60 -9.95 -3.52
N HIS A 46 -6.49 -9.80 -2.54
CA HIS A 46 -6.67 -10.82 -1.50
C HIS A 46 -7.29 -12.11 -2.04
N SER A 47 -8.10 -12.03 -3.10
CA SER A 47 -8.63 -13.22 -3.79
C SER A 47 -7.58 -13.97 -4.59
N LEU A 48 -6.46 -13.32 -4.92
CA LEU A 48 -5.34 -13.91 -5.68
C LEU A 48 -4.28 -14.54 -4.77
N LEU A 49 -4.43 -14.38 -3.44
CA LEU A 49 -3.51 -14.95 -2.47
C LEU A 49 -3.65 -16.47 -2.42
N ILE A 50 -2.52 -17.15 -2.53
CA ILE A 50 -2.41 -18.60 -2.38
C ILE A 50 -1.31 -18.95 -1.39
N GLY A 51 -1.31 -20.20 -0.93
CA GLY A 51 -0.38 -20.69 0.08
C GLY A 51 -1.00 -20.75 1.46
N SER A 52 -0.57 -21.72 2.27
CA SER A 52 -1.18 -21.98 3.59
C SER A 52 -0.41 -21.29 4.73
N VAL A 53 0.92 -21.35 4.71
CA VAL A 53 1.77 -20.82 5.78
C VAL A 53 2.20 -19.38 5.50
N ILE A 54 2.53 -19.08 4.23
CA ILE A 54 2.90 -17.76 3.73
C ILE A 54 2.11 -17.53 2.46
N GLU A 55 1.23 -16.53 2.49
CA GLU A 55 0.42 -16.15 1.33
C GLU A 55 1.27 -15.40 0.29
N PHE A 56 1.06 -15.66 -0.99
CA PHE A 56 1.71 -14.96 -2.09
C PHE A 56 0.81 -14.88 -3.32
N ILE A 57 1.20 -14.04 -4.28
CA ILE A 57 0.52 -13.90 -5.58
C ILE A 57 1.50 -14.37 -6.64
N ARG A 58 1.03 -15.17 -7.60
CA ARG A 58 1.83 -15.57 -8.77
C ARG A 58 2.01 -14.38 -9.71
N ILE A 59 3.16 -14.28 -10.35
CA ILE A 59 3.45 -13.14 -11.24
C ILE A 59 2.48 -13.05 -12.42
N ASP A 60 2.05 -14.19 -12.97
CA ASP A 60 1.10 -14.24 -14.09
C ASP A 60 -0.27 -13.68 -13.69
N GLU A 61 -0.82 -14.17 -12.57
CA GLU A 61 -2.08 -13.70 -12.00
C GLU A 61 -2.02 -12.21 -11.66
N PHE A 62 -0.92 -11.76 -11.05
CA PHE A 62 -0.70 -10.36 -10.71
C PHE A 62 -0.68 -9.48 -11.97
N THR A 63 0.02 -9.92 -13.01
CA THR A 63 0.19 -9.17 -14.26
C THR A 63 -1.15 -9.07 -15.00
N MET A 64 -1.90 -10.17 -15.08
CA MET A 64 -3.24 -10.18 -15.67
C MET A 64 -4.20 -9.26 -14.92
N ALA A 65 -4.21 -9.35 -13.58
CA ALA A 65 -5.02 -8.50 -12.71
C ALA A 65 -4.70 -7.02 -12.88
N LEU A 66 -3.41 -6.66 -12.90
CA LEU A 66 -2.95 -5.28 -13.06
C LEU A 66 -3.29 -4.72 -14.44
N HIS A 67 -3.09 -5.52 -15.50
CA HIS A 67 -3.43 -5.15 -16.86
C HIS A 67 -4.94 -4.91 -17.03
N HIS A 68 -5.77 -5.81 -16.49
CA HIS A 68 -7.22 -5.66 -16.52
C HIS A 68 -7.68 -4.38 -15.79
N ALA A 69 -7.13 -4.13 -14.59
CA ALA A 69 -7.43 -2.92 -13.85
C ALA A 69 -7.03 -1.65 -14.62
N ASN A 70 -5.84 -1.66 -15.24
CA ASN A 70 -5.35 -0.53 -16.03
C ASN A 70 -6.25 -0.21 -17.23
N ILE A 71 -6.72 -1.24 -17.95
CA ILE A 71 -7.66 -1.07 -19.06
C ILE A 71 -8.99 -0.48 -18.57
N THR A 72 -9.55 -1.06 -17.51
CA THR A 72 -10.84 -0.63 -16.93
C THR A 72 -10.81 0.84 -16.53
N ILE A 73 -9.70 1.26 -15.94
CA ILE A 73 -9.48 2.63 -15.49
C ILE A 73 -9.18 3.58 -16.66
N SER A 74 -8.42 3.12 -17.65
CA SER A 74 -8.11 3.92 -18.85
C SER A 74 -9.36 4.25 -19.68
N GLN A 75 -10.44 3.47 -19.53
CA GLN A 75 -11.74 3.75 -20.14
C GLN A 75 -12.53 4.84 -19.39
N ASN A 76 -12.25 5.06 -18.09
CA ASN A 76 -12.91 6.05 -17.23
C ASN A 76 -11.89 7.04 -16.62
N LYS A 77 -11.14 7.75 -17.48
CA LYS A 77 -10.00 8.60 -17.06
C LYS A 77 -10.34 9.75 -16.11
N ALA A 78 -11.54 10.32 -16.22
CA ALA A 78 -11.94 11.47 -15.40
C ALA A 78 -12.02 11.08 -13.91
N ASP A 79 -12.64 9.95 -13.60
CA ASP A 79 -12.86 9.48 -12.23
C ASP A 79 -11.56 9.01 -11.56
N TYR A 80 -10.59 8.54 -12.35
CA TYR A 80 -9.36 7.96 -11.82
C TYR A 80 -8.38 8.99 -11.24
N GLY A 81 -8.20 10.12 -11.93
CA GLY A 81 -7.33 11.18 -11.43
C GLY A 81 -7.83 11.76 -10.11
N GLU A 82 -9.14 11.93 -10.01
CA GLU A 82 -9.81 12.38 -8.79
C GLU A 82 -9.68 11.35 -7.65
N LEU A 83 -9.90 10.06 -7.96
CA LEU A 83 -9.76 8.95 -7.02
C LEU A 83 -8.34 8.85 -6.44
N ILE A 84 -7.29 8.96 -7.27
CA ILE A 84 -5.89 9.00 -6.78
C ILE A 84 -5.68 10.21 -5.87
N GLY A 85 -6.22 11.37 -6.26
CA GLY A 85 -6.16 12.59 -5.45
C GLY A 85 -6.73 12.38 -4.05
N TYR A 86 -7.89 11.73 -3.95
CA TYR A 86 -8.51 11.38 -2.67
C TYR A 86 -7.69 10.37 -1.87
N PHE A 87 -7.18 9.31 -2.50
CA PHE A 87 -6.31 8.34 -1.82
C PHE A 87 -5.08 8.99 -1.21
N LYS A 88 -4.43 9.92 -1.94
CA LYS A 88 -3.27 10.64 -1.43
C LYS A 88 -3.61 11.47 -0.20
N GLN A 89 -4.73 12.19 -0.22
CA GLN A 89 -5.19 12.96 0.94
C GLN A 89 -5.49 12.05 2.15
N LEU A 90 -6.15 10.92 1.92
CA LEU A 90 -6.42 9.93 2.96
C LEU A 90 -5.13 9.36 3.57
N ASP A 91 -4.14 9.03 2.75
CA ASP A 91 -2.84 8.53 3.21
C ASP A 91 -2.10 9.59 4.06
N GLU A 92 -2.16 10.87 3.69
CA GLU A 92 -1.60 11.97 4.48
C GLU A 92 -2.31 12.13 5.83
N HIS A 93 -3.65 12.06 5.85
CA HIS A 93 -4.43 12.09 7.09
C HIS A 93 -4.11 10.88 7.99
N GLN A 94 -4.04 9.68 7.42
CA GLN A 94 -3.66 8.46 8.13
C GLN A 94 -2.26 8.59 8.74
N ALA A 95 -1.29 9.12 7.99
CA ALA A 95 0.06 9.35 8.48
C ALA A 95 0.09 10.33 9.66
N ASN A 96 -0.71 11.40 9.61
CA ASN A 96 -0.81 12.39 10.68
C ASN A 96 -1.47 11.79 11.94
N LEU A 97 -2.55 11.02 11.79
CA LEU A 97 -3.18 10.30 12.91
C LEU A 97 -2.20 9.33 13.58
N ASN A 98 -1.43 8.57 12.79
CA ASN A 98 -0.41 7.67 13.31
C ASN A 98 0.68 8.40 14.09
N LYS A 99 1.10 9.59 13.66
CA LYS A 99 2.05 10.44 14.42
C LYS A 99 1.44 10.88 15.75
N GLN A 100 0.17 11.30 15.77
CA GLN A 100 -0.51 11.69 17.00
C GLN A 100 -0.62 10.54 18.00
N ILE A 101 -0.97 9.33 17.54
CA ILE A 101 -1.01 8.13 18.38
C ILE A 101 0.37 7.85 19.00
N LYS A 102 1.45 7.95 18.20
CA LYS A 102 2.82 7.78 18.71
C LYS A 102 3.18 8.81 19.80
N LEU A 103 2.80 10.07 19.62
CA LEU A 103 3.01 11.13 20.62
C LEU A 103 2.25 10.82 21.92
N ILE A 104 0.99 10.37 21.83
CA ILE A 104 0.21 9.96 23.01
C ILE A 104 0.92 8.84 23.77
N HIS A 105 1.48 7.84 23.07
CA HIS A 105 2.23 6.76 23.69
C HIS A 105 3.49 7.27 24.43
N GLN A 106 4.25 8.17 23.79
CA GLN A 106 5.44 8.77 24.41
C GLN A 106 5.10 9.58 25.66
N VAL A 107 4.00 10.34 25.64
CA VAL A 107 3.53 11.08 26.82
C VAL A 107 3.13 10.14 27.95
N ARG A 108 2.42 9.04 27.66
CA ARG A 108 2.08 8.04 28.68
C ARG A 108 3.34 7.43 29.31
N GLN A 109 4.33 7.08 28.49
CA GLN A 109 5.59 6.53 28.97
C GLN A 109 6.36 7.52 29.85
N SER A 110 6.43 8.80 29.46
CA SER A 110 7.13 9.82 30.25
C SER A 110 6.44 10.12 31.58
N MET A 111 5.11 10.07 31.63
CA MET A 111 4.33 10.19 32.86
C MET A 111 4.67 9.06 33.85
N VAL A 112 4.64 7.81 33.39
CA VAL A 112 4.97 6.64 34.23
C VAL A 112 6.42 6.71 34.70
N TYR A 113 7.36 7.02 33.80
CA TYR A 113 8.77 7.20 34.15
C TYR A 113 8.94 8.28 35.23
N LYS A 114 8.27 9.42 35.09
CA LYS A 114 8.30 10.50 36.09
C LYS A 114 7.69 10.09 37.44
N MET A 115 6.72 9.16 37.47
CA MET A 115 6.18 8.64 38.73
C MET A 115 7.12 7.66 39.42
N LEU A 116 7.84 6.82 38.66
CA LEU A 116 8.70 5.76 39.20
C LEU A 116 10.09 6.26 39.63
N HIS A 117 10.57 7.36 39.03
CA HIS A 117 11.88 7.96 39.32
C HIS A 117 11.78 9.29 40.07
N LYS A 118 10.69 9.47 40.83
CA LYS A 118 10.52 10.54 41.81
C LYS A 118 10.84 10.01 43.20
#